data_AF-A0A969K0L4-F1
#
_entry.id   AF-A0A969K0L4-F1
#
_cell.length_a   1.000
_cell.length_b   1.000
_cell.length_c   1.000
_cell.angle_alpha   90.00
_cell.angle_beta   90.00
_cell.angle_gamma   90.00
#
_symmetry.space_group_name_H-M   'P 1'
#
loop_
_entity.id
_entity.type
_entity.pdbx_description
1 polymer ?
#
loop_
_entity_poly.entity_id
_entity_poly.type
_entity_poly.pdbx_seq_one_letter_code
_entity_poly.pdbx_strand_id
1 'polypeptide(L)'
;MNDSMIKRAPVDPKDAHILVVEDNVSNFVLIARLLAFMGVQKCEWKTTGWGVVDFANTMQRVDLVLMDLRLPHEDGYDALRQIRADERLKTPSSWW
;
A
#
# COMPACT_ATOMS: atom_id res chain seq x y z
N MET A 1 7.54 -16.68 -26.94
CA MET A 1 8.18 -15.36 -26.69
C MET A 1 8.21 -15.17 -25.18
N ASN A 2 9.39 -14.83 -24.66
CA ASN A 2 9.79 -14.92 -23.25
C ASN A 2 8.77 -14.33 -22.27
N ASP A 3 8.05 -15.18 -21.55
CA ASP A 3 7.20 -14.79 -20.42
C ASP A 3 8.06 -14.79 -19.14
N SER A 4 8.98 -13.82 -19.04
CA SER A 4 9.73 -13.61 -17.81
C SER A 4 8.77 -12.97 -16.81
N MET A 5 8.09 -13.82 -16.05
CA MET A 5 7.28 -13.46 -14.90
C MET A 5 7.99 -12.36 -14.09
N ILE A 6 7.47 -11.13 -14.07
CA ILE A 6 7.95 -10.11 -13.13
C ILE A 6 7.40 -10.48 -11.75
N LYS A 7 8.02 -11.48 -11.11
CA LYS A 7 7.84 -11.74 -9.69
C LYS A 7 8.71 -10.72 -8.97
N ARG A 8 8.08 -9.73 -8.30
CA ARG A 8 8.79 -8.90 -7.32
C ARG A 8 9.47 -9.86 -6.33
N ALA A 9 10.77 -9.69 -6.11
CA ALA A 9 11.50 -10.50 -5.14
C ALA A 9 10.84 -10.35 -3.76
N PRO A 10 10.81 -11.41 -2.93
CA PRO A 10 10.35 -11.29 -1.55
C PRO A 10 11.09 -10.15 -0.84
N VAL A 11 10.34 -9.31 -0.13
CA VAL A 11 10.89 -8.21 0.67
C VAL A 11 10.95 -8.67 2.11
N ASP A 12 12.12 -8.58 2.75
CA ASP A 12 12.25 -8.79 4.19
C ASP A 12 11.42 -7.72 4.92
N PRO A 13 10.56 -8.08 5.88
CA PRO A 13 9.76 -7.10 6.62
C PRO A 13 10.57 -5.92 7.17
N LYS A 14 11.82 -6.11 7.58
CA LYS A 14 12.69 -5.03 8.11
C LYS A 14 13.01 -3.96 7.08
N ASP A 15 13.03 -4.32 5.81
CA ASP A 15 13.33 -3.43 4.69
C ASP A 15 12.06 -2.90 4.01
N ALA A 16 10.89 -3.41 4.37
CA ALA A 16 9.61 -3.06 3.75
C ALA A 16 9.14 -1.66 4.16
N HIS A 17 8.66 -0.89 3.18
CA HIS A 17 7.96 0.38 3.38
C HIS A 17 6.49 0.21 3.06
N ILE A 18 5.64 0.33 4.08
CA ILE A 18 4.21 0.06 3.98
C ILE A 18 3.45 1.37 4.16
N LEU A 19 2.48 1.61 3.27
CA LEU A 19 1.50 2.68 3.40
C LEU A 19 0.16 2.07 3.83
N VAL A 20 -0.36 2.48 4.97
CA VAL A 20 -1.68 2.09 5.46
C VAL A 20 -2.66 3.23 5.25
N VAL A 21 -3.82 2.95 4.67
CA VAL A 21 -4.91 3.90 4.49
C VAL A 21 -6.16 3.37 5.19
N GLU A 22 -6.51 4.00 6.29
CA GLU A 22 -7.51 3.55 7.26
C GLU A 22 -7.99 4.77 8.05
N ASP A 23 -9.28 5.07 8.04
CA ASP A 23 -9.84 6.24 8.73
C ASP A 23 -10.00 6.01 10.24
N ASN A 24 -10.12 4.75 10.68
CA ASN A 24 -10.26 4.42 12.09
C ASN A 24 -8.91 4.26 12.79
N VAL A 25 -8.62 5.16 13.73
CA VAL A 25 -7.37 5.16 14.51
C VAL A 25 -7.12 3.83 15.24
N SER A 26 -8.15 3.19 15.78
CA SER A 26 -8.00 1.92 16.51
C SER A 26 -7.61 0.78 15.57
N ASN A 27 -8.20 0.73 14.37
CA ASN A 27 -7.83 -0.24 13.34
C ASN A 27 -6.38 0.00 12.90
N PHE A 28 -6.01 1.25 12.63
CA PHE A 28 -4.64 1.59 12.26
C PHE A 28 -3.63 1.17 13.35
N VAL A 29 -3.91 1.47 14.62
CA VAL A 29 -3.02 1.07 15.74
C VAL A 29 -2.85 -0.44 15.81
N LEU A 30 -3.93 -1.21 15.59
CA LEU A 30 -3.86 -2.67 15.53
C LEU A 30 -2.98 -3.14 14.36
N ILE A 31 -3.19 -2.60 13.16
CA ILE A 31 -2.41 -2.90 11.96
C ILE A 31 -0.92 -2.59 12.20
N ALA A 32 -0.61 -1.38 12.67
CA ALA A 32 0.76 -0.94 12.93
C ALA A 32 1.47 -1.86 13.94
N ARG A 33 0.78 -2.31 15.00
CA ARG A 33 1.33 -3.27 15.97
C ARG A 33 1.62 -4.63 15.35
N LEU A 34 0.72 -5.14 14.50
CA LEU A 34 0.93 -6.40 13.79
C LEU A 34 2.10 -6.31 12.80
N LEU A 35 2.18 -5.21 12.04
CA LEU A 35 3.31 -4.93 11.15
C LEU A 35 4.64 -4.88 11.91
N ALA A 36 4.68 -4.16 13.03
CA ALA A 36 5.86 -4.09 13.89
C ALA A 36 6.25 -5.46 14.46
N PHE A 37 5.27 -6.27 14.88
CA PHE A 37 5.50 -7.64 15.35
C PHE A 37 6.11 -8.53 14.25
N MET A 38 5.73 -8.32 12.98
CA MET A 38 6.33 -9.00 11.84
C MET A 38 7.71 -8.46 11.44
N GLY A 39 8.21 -7.41 12.11
CA GLY A 39 9.52 -6.81 11.86
C GLY A 39 9.51 -5.59 10.93
N VAL A 40 8.33 -5.09 10.52
CA VAL A 40 8.22 -3.88 9.70
C VAL A 40 8.52 -2.64 10.53
N GLN A 41 9.50 -1.87 10.08
CA GLN A 41 9.95 -0.65 10.77
C GLN A 41 9.43 0.64 10.14
N LYS A 42 9.00 0.60 8.88
CA LYS A 42 8.63 1.79 8.09
C LYS A 42 7.17 1.68 7.66
N CYS A 43 6.31 2.34 8.42
CA CYS A 43 4.86 2.35 8.21
C CYS A 43 4.38 3.80 8.20
N GLU A 44 3.81 4.23 7.09
CA GLU A 44 3.14 5.52 6.93
C GLU A 44 1.63 5.35 6.98
N TRP A 45 0.91 6.37 7.45
CA TRP A 45 -0.54 6.30 7.62
C TRP A 45 -1.28 7.47 6.98
N LYS A 46 -2.41 7.17 6.36
CA LYS A 46 -3.41 8.14 5.87
C LYS A 46 -4.80 7.73 6.33
N THR A 47 -5.64 8.72 6.59
CA THR A 47 -7.05 8.52 6.99
C THR A 47 -8.02 8.57 5.81
N THR A 48 -7.52 8.85 4.61
CA THR A 48 -8.33 8.96 3.39
C THR A 48 -7.55 8.46 2.17
N GLY A 49 -8.29 8.00 1.16
CA GLY A 49 -7.79 7.69 -0.18
C GLY A 49 -7.49 8.94 -1.01
N TRP A 50 -7.97 10.13 -0.61
CA TRP A 50 -7.68 11.36 -1.33
C TRP A 50 -6.20 11.76 -1.22
N GLY A 51 -5.58 12.06 -2.35
CA GLY A 51 -4.15 12.39 -2.43
C GLY A 51 -3.21 11.24 -2.05
N VAL A 52 -3.71 10.01 -1.86
CA VAL A 52 -2.86 8.87 -1.48
C VAL A 52 -1.84 8.52 -2.55
N VAL A 53 -2.22 8.63 -3.83
CA VAL A 53 -1.35 8.33 -4.96
C VAL A 53 -0.23 9.36 -5.04
N ASP A 54 -0.57 10.65 -4.91
CA ASP A 54 0.40 11.73 -4.86
C ASP A 54 1.36 11.56 -3.68
N PHE A 55 0.83 11.27 -2.49
CA PHE A 55 1.64 11.00 -1.31
C PHE A 55 2.57 9.80 -1.53
N ALA A 56 2.04 8.68 -2.03
CA ALA A 56 2.84 7.50 -2.33
C ALA A 56 3.94 7.82 -3.35
N ASN A 57 3.69 8.72 -4.31
CA ASN A 57 4.67 9.21 -5.30
C ASN A 57 5.78 10.09 -4.69
N THR A 58 5.54 10.72 -3.53
CA THR A 58 6.60 11.40 -2.78
C THR A 58 7.51 10.44 -1.99
N MET A 59 7.03 9.22 -1.70
CA MET A 59 7.83 8.23 -0.96
C MET A 59 8.93 7.66 -1.85
N GLN A 60 10.14 7.52 -1.29
CA GLN A 60 11.28 6.92 -1.99
C GLN A 60 11.00 5.47 -2.43
N ARG A 61 10.20 4.74 -1.65
CA ARG A 61 9.85 3.34 -1.90
C ARG A 61 8.50 3.01 -1.27
N VAL A 62 7.69 2.20 -1.95
CA VAL A 62 6.45 1.63 -1.43
C VAL A 62 6.42 0.16 -1.85
N ASP A 63 6.46 -0.75 -0.88
CA ASP A 63 6.44 -2.19 -1.11
C ASP A 63 5.01 -2.77 -0.99
N LEU A 64 4.19 -2.15 -0.14
CA LEU A 64 2.80 -2.55 0.09
C LEU A 64 1.94 -1.33 0.41
N VAL A 65 0.75 -1.28 -0.20
CA VAL A 65 -0.34 -0.40 0.23
C VAL A 65 -1.44 -1.26 0.83
N LEU A 66 -1.74 -1.04 2.11
CA LEU A 66 -2.90 -1.62 2.80
C LEU A 66 -4.01 -0.57 2.81
N MET A 67 -5.03 -0.74 1.99
CA MET A 67 -6.10 0.23 1.79
C MET A 67 -7.43 -0.34 2.28
N ASP A 68 -8.08 0.35 3.21
CA ASP A 68 -9.51 0.14 3.45
C ASP A 68 -10.32 0.64 2.23
N LEU A 69 -11.19 -0.21 1.72
CA LEU A 69 -12.06 0.11 0.58
C LEU A 69 -13.33 0.84 1.02
N ARG A 70 -13.68 0.80 2.30
CA ARG A 70 -14.89 1.44 2.84
C ARG A 70 -14.56 2.67 3.68
N LEU A 71 -13.84 3.61 3.06
CA LEU A 71 -13.60 4.91 3.67
C LEU A 71 -14.90 5.74 3.69
N PRO A 72 -15.17 6.48 4.78
CA PRO A 72 -16.31 7.38 4.84
C PRO A 72 -16.10 8.56 3.89
N HIS A 73 -17.13 8.89 3.11
CA HIS A 73 -17.23 10.06 2.23
C HIS A 73 -16.27 10.11 1.02
N GLU A 74 -15.10 9.44 1.05
CA GLU A 74 -14.10 9.44 -0.05
C GLU A 74 -13.75 8.03 -0.56
N ASP A 75 -13.32 7.96 -1.82
CA ASP A 75 -13.41 6.77 -2.66
C ASP A 75 -12.14 5.88 -2.62
N GLY A 76 -12.11 4.94 -1.67
CA GLY A 76 -11.10 3.88 -1.59
C GLY A 76 -11.00 3.03 -2.88
N TYR A 77 -12.07 2.94 -3.68
CA TYR A 77 -12.05 2.26 -4.97
C TYR A 77 -11.38 3.13 -6.04
N ASP A 78 -11.62 4.43 -6.08
CA ASP A 78 -10.91 5.35 -6.98
C ASP A 78 -9.43 5.43 -6.64
N ALA A 79 -9.08 5.50 -5.35
CA ALA A 79 -7.69 5.42 -4.91
C ALA A 79 -7.04 4.11 -5.40
N LEU A 80 -7.73 2.97 -5.26
CA LEU A 80 -7.26 1.69 -5.78
C LEU A 80 -7.12 1.69 -7.31
N ARG A 81 -8.07 2.29 -8.05
CA ARG A 81 -8.00 2.43 -9.52
C ARG A 81 -6.78 3.26 -9.93
N GLN A 82 -6.53 4.37 -9.26
CA GLN A 82 -5.38 5.24 -9.52
C GLN A 82 -4.05 4.53 -9.20
N ILE A 83 -3.96 3.84 -8.06
CA ILE A 83 -2.78 3.03 -7.68
C ILE A 83 -2.49 1.96 -8.74
N ARG A 84 -3.53 1.32 -9.30
CA ARG A 84 -3.38 0.30 -10.35
C ARG A 84 -2.99 0.87 -11.71
N ALA A 85 -3.38 2.12 -12.00
CA ALA A 85 -3.01 2.81 -13.23
C ALA A 85 -1.59 3.40 -13.17
N ASP A 86 -1.09 3.70 -11.97
CA ASP A 86 0.25 4.23 -11.74
C ASP A 86 1.32 3.15 -11.98
N GLU A 87 2.25 3.39 -12.91
CA GLU A 87 3.25 2.40 -13.29
C GLU A 87 4.26 2.06 -12.18
N ARG A 88 4.48 3.00 -11.26
CA ARG A 88 5.40 2.82 -10.13
C ARG A 88 4.75 1.98 -9.04
N LEU A 89 3.44 2.17 -8.83
CA LEU A 89 2.68 1.53 -7.75
C LEU A 89 1.96 0.25 -8.17
N LYS A 90 1.67 0.05 -9.47
CA LYS A 90 0.92 -1.13 -9.93
C LYS A 90 1.58 -2.45 -9.52
N THR A 91 0.75 -3.41 -9.11
CA THR A 91 1.15 -4.81 -8.99
C THR A 91 1.16 -5.43 -10.39
N PRO A 92 2.14 -6.30 -10.74
CA PRO A 92 2.12 -7.01 -12.01
C PRO A 92 0.76 -7.68 -12.23
N SER A 93 0.19 -7.52 -13.43
CA SER A 93 -1.18 -7.92 -13.76
C SER A 93 -1.43 -9.44 -13.84
N SER A 94 -0.48 -10.24 -13.37
CA SER A 94 -0.46 -11.71 -13.49
C SER A 94 -0.93 -12.44 -12.23
N TRP A 95 -1.58 -11.74 -11.28
CA TRP A 95 -1.96 -12.26 -9.96
C TRP A 95 -3.47 -12.50 -9.80
N TRP A 96 -4.22 -12.47 -10.91
CA TRP A 96 -5.66 -12.75 -10.98
C TRP A 96 -5.98 -13.61 -12.18
#